data_AF-A0A9Q8L6S3-F1
#
_entry.id   AF-A0A9Q8L6S3-F1
#
_cell.length_a   1.000
_cell.length_b   1.000
_cell.length_c   1.000
_cell.angle_alpha   90.00
_cell.angle_beta   90.00
_cell.angle_gamma   90.00
#
_symmetry.space_group_name_H-M   'P 1'
#
loop_
_entity.id
_entity.type
_entity.pdbx_description
1 polymer ?
#
loop_
_entity_poly.entity_id
_entity_poly.type
_entity_poly.pdbx_seq_one_letter_code
_entity_poly.pdbx_strand_id
1 'polypeptide(L)'
;MLPEDIDDRLFAKQVEVVADGICDALVLCFFEKQRSHPSAPWRDRQMRKVEGGLAALATWVDQSPTKNFIIGDSLTLADIAAGSVLGAMVRSSLDNAVSRVEEVLGGS
;
A
#
# COMPACT_ATOMS: atom_id res chain seq x y z
N MET A 1 -0.51 -21.33 0.79
CA MET A 1 -0.83 -19.88 0.73
C MET A 1 -1.18 -19.32 2.09
N LEU A 2 -2.09 -19.96 2.85
CA LEU A 2 -2.19 -19.70 4.28
C LEU A 2 -1.27 -20.66 5.05
N PRO A 3 -0.56 -20.21 6.09
CA PRO A 3 0.21 -21.07 6.99
C PRO A 3 -0.66 -22.16 7.64
N GLU A 4 -0.06 -23.24 8.12
CA GLU A 4 -0.78 -24.28 8.88
C GLU A 4 -0.97 -23.87 10.34
N ASP A 5 0.05 -23.24 10.92
CA ASP A 5 0.02 -22.73 12.28
C ASP A 5 -0.99 -21.57 12.43
N ILE A 6 -1.72 -21.56 13.55
CA ILE A 6 -2.81 -20.62 13.75
C ILE A 6 -2.34 -19.19 14.02
N ASP A 7 -1.20 -19.03 14.69
CA ASP A 7 -0.62 -17.72 14.97
C ASP A 7 -0.08 -17.12 13.68
N ASP A 8 0.58 -17.92 12.84
CA ASP A 8 1.03 -17.50 11.52
C ASP A 8 -0.13 -17.13 10.59
N ARG A 9 -1.26 -17.86 10.66
CA ARG A 9 -2.47 -17.51 9.90
C ARG A 9 -3.07 -16.20 10.37
N LEU A 10 -3.14 -15.98 11.69
CA LEU A 10 -3.65 -14.74 12.25
C LEU A 10 -2.75 -13.56 11.86
N PHE A 11 -1.44 -13.75 11.90
CA PHE A 11 -0.48 -12.77 11.47
C PHE A 11 -0.60 -12.46 9.97
N ALA A 12 -0.76 -13.47 9.12
CA ALA A 12 -1.01 -13.25 7.69
C ALA A 12 -2.27 -12.40 7.44
N LYS A 13 -3.33 -12.61 8.23
CA LYS A 13 -4.55 -11.78 8.19
C LYS A 13 -4.34 -10.38 8.71
N GLN A 14 -3.50 -10.19 9.73
CA GLN A 14 -3.11 -8.86 10.21
C GLN A 14 -2.38 -8.07 9.11
N VAL A 15 -1.45 -8.72 8.40
CA VAL A 15 -0.73 -8.11 7.27
C VAL A 15 -1.71 -7.69 6.16
N GLU A 16 -2.64 -8.58 5.80
CA GLU A 16 -3.70 -8.30 4.82
C GLU A 16 -4.53 -7.08 5.21
N VAL A 17 -5.01 -7.00 6.46
CA VAL A 17 -5.82 -5.87 6.94
C VAL A 17 -5.05 -4.54 6.88
N VAL A 18 -3.75 -4.54 7.19
CA VAL A 18 -2.92 -3.35 7.07
C VAL A 18 -2.74 -2.96 5.60
N ALA A 19 -2.48 -3.93 4.73
CA ALA A 19 -2.35 -3.70 3.30
C ALA A 19 -3.63 -3.10 2.68
N ASP A 20 -4.80 -3.65 3.02
CA ASP A 20 -6.10 -3.14 2.57
C ASP A 20 -6.33 -1.70 3.06
N GLY A 21 -6.01 -1.41 4.33
CA GLY A 21 -6.11 -0.06 4.88
C GLY A 21 -5.23 0.98 4.16
N ILE A 22 -4.06 0.56 3.65
CA ILE A 22 -3.21 1.42 2.81
C ILE A 22 -3.89 1.66 1.45
N CYS A 23 -4.36 0.61 0.78
CA CYS A 23 -5.07 0.70 -0.49
C CYS A 23 -6.30 1.62 -0.40
N ASP A 24 -7.12 1.46 0.63
CA ASP A 24 -8.28 2.32 0.88
C ASP A 24 -7.87 3.79 1.02
N ALA A 25 -6.82 4.06 1.79
CA ALA A 25 -6.29 5.42 1.96
C ALA A 25 -5.79 6.02 0.63
N LEU A 26 -5.12 5.22 -0.21
CA LEU A 26 -4.65 5.64 -1.54
C LEU A 26 -5.82 5.95 -2.48
N VAL A 27 -6.84 5.09 -2.51
CA VAL A 27 -8.06 5.30 -3.32
C VAL A 27 -8.80 6.56 -2.86
N LEU A 28 -8.93 6.79 -1.55
CA LEU A 28 -9.51 8.01 -1.00
C LEU A 28 -8.73 9.25 -1.43
N CYS A 29 -7.39 9.20 -1.37
CA CYS A 29 -6.53 10.28 -1.86
C CYS A 29 -6.72 10.54 -3.37
N PHE A 30 -6.87 9.49 -4.17
CA PHE A 30 -7.12 9.60 -5.61
C PHE A 30 -8.44 10.32 -5.91
N PHE A 31 -9.53 9.97 -5.21
CA PHE A 31 -10.81 10.66 -5.38
C PHE A 31 -10.81 12.07 -4.79
N GLU A 32 -10.09 12.30 -3.69
CA GLU A 32 -9.96 13.64 -3.09
C GLU A 32 -9.36 14.65 -4.07
N LYS A 33 -8.39 14.22 -4.89
CA LYS A 33 -7.77 15.06 -5.94
C LYS A 33 -8.74 15.50 -7.04
N GLN A 34 -9.83 14.77 -7.26
CA GLN A 34 -10.82 15.05 -8.30
C GLN A 34 -11.94 15.99 -7.83
N ARG A 35 -11.94 16.38 -6.54
CA ARG A 35 -12.94 17.31 -6.00
C ARG A 35 -12.67 18.73 -6.49
N SER A 36 -13.73 19.51 -6.67
CA SER A 36 -13.63 20.95 -6.97
C SER A 36 -12.92 21.74 -5.86
N HIS A 37 -13.07 21.29 -4.61
CA HIS A 37 -12.44 21.88 -3.43
C HIS A 37 -11.82 20.77 -2.57
N PRO A 38 -10.56 20.37 -2.84
CA PRO A 38 -9.88 19.33 -2.08
C PRO A 38 -9.45 19.82 -0.69
N SER A 39 -9.52 18.94 0.30
CA SER A 39 -9.15 19.21 1.69
C SER A 39 -7.76 18.67 2.01
N ALA A 40 -6.79 19.58 2.16
CA ALA A 40 -5.44 19.21 2.59
C ALA A 40 -5.42 18.49 3.96
N PRO A 41 -6.11 18.97 5.01
CA PRO A 41 -6.12 18.29 6.30
C PRO A 41 -6.71 16.88 6.23
N TRP A 42 -7.68 16.62 5.34
CA TRP A 42 -8.26 15.29 5.13
C TRP A 42 -7.27 14.35 4.45
N ARG A 43 -6.62 14.83 3.37
CA ARG A 43 -5.59 14.10 2.64
C ARG A 43 -4.44 13.71 3.57
N ASP A 44 -3.99 14.63 4.42
CA ASP A 44 -2.91 14.36 5.39
C ASP A 44 -3.29 13.25 6.37
N ARG A 45 -4.59 13.09 6.72
CA ARG A 45 -5.03 11.96 7.55
C ARG A 45 -4.89 10.62 6.82
N GLN A 46 -5.19 10.59 5.53
CA GLN A 46 -5.05 9.36 4.74
C GLN A 46 -3.57 9.04 4.52
N MET A 47 -2.73 10.05 4.24
CA MET A 47 -1.29 9.85 4.10
C MET A 47 -0.64 9.29 5.36
N ARG A 48 -1.07 9.71 6.57
CA ARG A 48 -0.59 9.08 7.81
C ARG A 48 -0.91 7.58 7.91
N LYS A 49 -2.03 7.12 7.35
CA LYS A 49 -2.35 5.68 7.29
C LYS A 49 -1.44 4.95 6.32
N VAL A 50 -1.18 5.55 5.16
CA VAL A 50 -0.26 5.00 4.14
C VAL A 50 1.14 4.87 4.72
N GLU A 51 1.68 5.94 5.29
CA GLU A 51 3.01 5.97 5.87
C GLU A 51 3.14 5.00 7.05
N GLY A 52 2.17 5.01 7.97
CA GLY A 52 2.16 4.11 9.12
C GLY A 52 2.03 2.63 8.73
N GLY A 53 1.19 2.31 7.75
CA GLY A 53 1.04 0.97 7.22
C GLY A 53 2.30 0.47 6.51
N LEU A 54 2.93 1.30 5.69
CA LEU A 54 4.21 0.96 5.04
C LEU A 54 5.33 0.74 6.05
N ALA A 55 5.40 1.55 7.10
CA ALA A 55 6.37 1.36 8.17
C ALA A 55 6.16 0.02 8.91
N ALA A 56 4.90 -0.38 9.13
CA ALA A 56 4.57 -1.68 9.71
C ALA A 56 4.98 -2.84 8.79
N LEU A 57 4.66 -2.76 7.49
CA LEU A 57 5.07 -3.76 6.50
C LEU A 57 6.59 -3.92 6.44
N ALA A 58 7.33 -2.81 6.41
CA ALA A 58 8.80 -2.82 6.42
C ALA A 58 9.35 -3.48 7.69
N THR A 59 8.78 -3.14 8.85
CA THR A 59 9.16 -3.74 10.14
C THR A 59 8.97 -5.25 10.13
N TRP A 60 7.86 -5.76 9.58
CA TRP A 60 7.61 -7.21 9.51
C TRP A 60 8.56 -7.94 8.55
N VAL A 61 8.92 -7.32 7.42
CA VAL A 61 9.96 -7.86 6.53
C VAL A 61 11.31 -7.92 7.25
N ASP A 62 11.67 -6.88 8.00
CA ASP A 62 12.93 -6.82 8.75
C ASP A 62 13.00 -7.83 9.90
N GLN A 63 11.86 -8.15 10.52
CA GLN A 63 11.73 -9.15 11.58
C GLN A 63 11.75 -10.59 11.04
N SER A 64 11.56 -10.80 9.74
CA SER A 64 11.65 -12.12 9.13
C SER A 64 13.06 -12.70 9.29
N PRO A 65 13.19 -13.97 9.74
CA PRO A 65 14.49 -14.62 9.88
C PRO A 65 15.31 -14.67 8.59
N THR A 66 14.62 -14.85 7.45
CA THR A 66 15.28 -14.99 6.13
C THR A 66 15.27 -13.68 5.35
N LYS A 67 14.36 -12.74 5.70
CA LYS A 67 14.04 -11.52 4.94
C LYS A 67 13.57 -11.77 3.50
N ASN A 68 13.37 -13.04 3.11
CA ASN A 68 12.87 -13.41 1.79
C ASN A 68 11.34 -13.39 1.72
N PHE A 69 10.69 -13.74 2.85
CA PHE A 69 9.23 -13.76 3.00
C PHE A 69 8.86 -13.18 4.37
N ILE A 70 7.66 -12.62 4.49
CA ILE A 70 7.16 -12.03 5.75
C ILE A 70 6.94 -13.12 6.81
N ILE A 71 6.56 -14.34 6.40
CA ILE A 71 6.29 -15.47 7.30
C ILE A 71 7.09 -16.68 6.84
N GLY A 72 7.91 -17.23 7.74
CA GLY A 72 8.68 -18.45 7.48
C GLY A 72 9.65 -18.34 6.31
N ASP A 73 9.63 -19.35 5.43
CA ASP A 73 10.56 -19.53 4.31
C ASP A 73 9.86 -19.72 2.95
N SER A 74 8.56 -19.44 2.87
CA SER A 74 7.77 -19.61 1.65
C SER A 74 6.76 -18.48 1.42
N LEU A 75 6.28 -18.35 0.19
CA LEU A 75 5.31 -17.32 -0.19
C LEU A 75 3.95 -17.55 0.49
N THR A 76 3.47 -16.54 1.19
CA THR A 76 2.19 -16.56 1.91
C THR A 76 1.24 -15.43 1.48
N LEU A 77 0.03 -15.43 2.03
CA LEU A 77 -0.91 -14.33 1.89
C LEU A 77 -0.32 -12.98 2.34
N ALA A 78 0.54 -12.97 3.37
CA ALA A 78 1.19 -11.76 3.86
C ALA A 78 2.01 -11.08 2.76
N ASP A 79 2.82 -11.87 2.04
CA ASP A 79 3.68 -11.39 0.95
C ASP A 79 2.85 -10.86 -0.22
N ILE A 80 1.78 -11.57 -0.57
CA ILE A 80 0.88 -11.20 -1.66
C ILE A 80 0.16 -9.88 -1.34
N ALA A 81 -0.32 -9.72 -0.11
CA ALA A 81 -0.98 -8.49 0.34
C ALA A 81 0.00 -7.31 0.31
N ALA A 82 1.20 -7.48 0.88
CA ALA A 82 2.24 -6.46 0.89
C ALA A 82 2.68 -6.07 -0.54
N GLY A 83 2.92 -7.05 -1.41
CA GLY A 83 3.30 -6.82 -2.80
C GLY A 83 2.22 -6.13 -3.62
N SER A 84 0.94 -6.45 -3.37
CA SER A 84 -0.20 -5.84 -4.08
C SER A 84 -0.29 -4.33 -3.84
N VAL A 85 -0.09 -3.88 -2.60
CA VAL A 85 -0.08 -2.45 -2.24
C VAL A 85 1.04 -1.71 -2.95
N LEU A 86 2.26 -2.28 -2.95
CA LEU A 86 3.40 -1.66 -3.63
C LEU A 86 3.14 -1.51 -5.14
N GLY A 87 2.53 -2.53 -5.76
CA GLY A 87 2.12 -2.46 -7.17
C GLY A 87 1.07 -1.36 -7.43
N ALA A 88 0.09 -1.20 -6.54
CA ALA A 88 -0.90 -0.13 -6.63
C ALA A 88 -0.27 1.27 -6.52
N MET A 89 0.69 1.45 -5.61
CA MET A 89 1.41 2.71 -5.44
C MET A 89 2.21 3.10 -6.69
N VAL A 90 2.96 2.16 -7.27
CA VAL A 90 3.74 2.41 -8.50
C VAL A 90 2.82 2.85 -9.63
N ARG A 91 1.67 2.20 -9.80
CA ARG A 91 0.66 2.59 -10.81
C ARG A 91 0.18 4.02 -10.59
N SER A 92 -0.20 4.37 -9.36
CA SER A 92 -0.67 5.73 -9.05
C SER A 92 0.40 6.82 -9.31
N SER A 93 1.68 6.47 -9.14
CA SER A 93 2.80 7.37 -9.47
C SER A 93 2.97 7.55 -10.97
N LEU A 94 2.79 6.48 -11.75
CA LEU A 94 2.83 6.53 -13.22
C LEU A 94 1.68 7.38 -13.77
N ASP A 95 0.46 7.20 -13.25
CA ASP A 95 -0.70 8.00 -13.67
C ASP A 95 -0.47 9.51 -13.43
N ASN A 96 0.15 9.86 -12.29
CA ASN A 96 0.55 11.25 -12.02
C ASN A 96 1.64 11.75 -12.99
N ALA A 97 2.61 10.91 -13.33
CA ALA A 97 3.68 11.29 -14.26
C ALA A 97 3.13 11.50 -15.69
N VAL A 98 2.25 10.62 -16.15
CA VAL A 98 1.59 10.71 -17.46
C VAL A 98 0.74 11.96 -17.56
N SER A 99 -0.12 12.24 -16.55
CA SER A 99 -0.95 13.44 -16.53
C SER A 99 -0.12 14.74 -16.60
N ARG A 100 1.04 14.80 -15.93
CA ARG A 100 1.95 15.95 -16.01
C ARG A 100 2.58 16.11 -17.39
N VAL A 101 2.88 15.00 -18.08
CA VAL A 101 3.40 15.03 -19.44
C VAL A 101 2.32 15.52 -20.41
N GLU A 102 1.08 15.04 -20.26
CA GLU A 102 -0.05 15.50 -21.08
C GLU A 102 -0.38 16.98 -20.87
N GLU A 103 -0.29 17.52 -19.65
CA GLU A 103 -0.44 18.97 -19.41
C GLU A 103 0.64 19.79 -20.12
N VAL A 104 1.89 19.30 -20.16
CA VAL A 104 3.00 19.98 -20.85
C VAL A 104 2.86 19.89 -22.37
N LEU A 105 2.36 18.77 -22.89
CA LEU A 105 2.24 18.52 -24.34
C LEU A 105 0.92 19.02 -24.94
N GLY A 106 -0.16 19.07 -24.17
CA GLY A 106 -1.50 19.53 -24.60
C GLY A 106 -1.74 21.02 -24.42
N GLY A 107 -0.77 21.78 -23.91
CA GLY A 107 -0.82 23.23 -23.72
C GLY A 107 -0.49 24.07 -24.96
N SER A 108 -0.74 23.57 -26.18
CA SER A 108 -0.56 24.30 -27.45
C SER A 108 -1.87 24.50 -28.21
#